data_AF-A0A6B9YAH0-F1
#
_entry.id   AF-A0A6B9YAH0-F1
#
_cell.length_a   1.000
_cell.length_b   1.000
_cell.length_c   1.000
_cell.angle_alpha   90.00
_cell.angle_beta   90.00
_cell.angle_gamma   90.00
#
_symmetry.space_group_name_H-M   'P 1'
#
loop_
_entity.id
_entity.type
_entity.pdbx_description
1 polymer ?
#
loop_
_entity_poly.entity_id
_entity_poly.type
_entity_poly.pdbx_seq_one_letter_code
_entity_poly.pdbx_strand_id
1 'polypeptide(L)'
;MFNIFSSILIIAGLILLTFFLSIMIKNKKILLVVEALLIFGLIFVVYQMQFTSFKALYSEEIFTNNTVVEEVRITEYKPAKDQGLSEIDRQMTIKDTQVIEDILNDFSQVELKKDRDSATLFKQFGVRFLTTKKVKEDYHLSDYQGFRVNKNYLGTYEIINETNHLKTILSIMEKTK
;
A
#
# COMPACT_ATOMS: atom_id res chain seq x y z
N MET A 1 -11.51 8.53 -6.50
CA MET A 1 -12.33 9.41 -7.36
C MET A 1 -11.98 10.84 -6.97
N PHE A 2 -11.48 11.69 -7.88
CA PHE A 2 -11.43 13.12 -7.59
C PHE A 2 -12.90 13.57 -7.53
N ASN A 3 -13.39 13.92 -6.34
CA ASN A 3 -14.73 14.48 -6.21
C ASN A 3 -14.79 15.76 -7.04
N ILE A 4 -15.93 16.04 -7.69
CA ILE A 4 -16.15 17.28 -8.46
C ILE A 4 -15.72 18.50 -7.64
N PHE A 5 -16.01 18.47 -6.33
CA PHE A 5 -15.56 19.46 -5.35
C PHE A 5 -14.03 19.64 -5.30
N SER A 6 -13.27 18.55 -5.24
CA SER A 6 -11.81 18.57 -5.25
C SER A 6 -11.26 19.14 -6.55
N SER A 7 -11.87 18.82 -7.69
CA SER A 7 -11.48 19.36 -8.99
C SER A 7 -11.73 20.88 -9.08
N ILE A 8 -12.87 21.35 -8.57
CA ILE A 8 -13.18 22.79 -8.52
C ILE A 8 -12.17 23.55 -7.64
N LEU A 9 -11.81 23.00 -6.48
CA LEU A 9 -10.81 23.58 -5.59
C LEU A 9 -9.43 23.71 -6.26
N ILE A 10 -8.99 22.69 -7.01
CA ILE A 10 -7.72 22.73 -7.74
C ILE A 10 -7.74 23.83 -8.81
N ILE A 11 -8.82 23.91 -9.59
CA ILE A 11 -8.97 24.93 -10.63
C ILE A 11 -8.98 26.34 -10.01
N ALA A 12 -9.75 26.55 -8.94
CA ALA A 12 -9.82 27.83 -8.25
C ALA A 12 -8.44 28.22 -7.67
N GLY A 13 -7.72 27.26 -7.10
CA GLY A 13 -6.35 27.43 -6.60
C GLY A 13 -5.37 27.83 -7.70
N LEU A 14 -5.44 27.19 -8.87
CA LEU A 14 -4.60 27.54 -10.03
C LEU A 14 -4.89 28.96 -10.53
N ILE A 15 -6.16 29.36 -10.63
CA ILE A 15 -6.54 30.71 -11.04
C ILE A 15 -6.01 31.76 -10.06
N LEU A 16 -6.16 31.52 -8.75
CA LEU A 16 -5.63 32.41 -7.72
C LEU A 16 -4.11 32.47 -7.77
N LEU A 17 -3.43 31.34 -7.96
CA LEU A 17 -1.98 31.29 -8.07
C LEU A 17 -1.48 32.09 -9.28
N THR A 18 -2.08 31.91 -10.45
CA THR A 18 -1.79 32.70 -11.66
C THR A 18 -2.04 34.19 -11.41
N PHE A 19 -3.13 34.55 -10.76
CA PHE A 19 -3.43 35.94 -10.41
C PHE A 19 -2.35 36.55 -9.52
N PHE A 20 -1.95 35.86 -8.44
CA PHE A 20 -0.88 36.29 -7.55
C PHE A 20 0.47 36.42 -8.27
N LEU A 21 0.83 35.43 -9.09
CA LEU A 21 2.07 35.45 -9.86
C LEU A 21 2.09 36.59 -10.88
N SER A 22 0.95 36.92 -11.48
CA SER A 22 0.83 38.03 -12.42
C SER A 22 1.07 39.40 -11.79
N ILE A 23 0.77 39.56 -10.48
CA ILE A 23 1.06 40.79 -9.73
C ILE A 23 2.58 40.94 -9.52
N MET A 24 3.28 39.84 -9.23
CA MET A 24 4.71 39.87 -8.94
C MET A 24 5.59 39.86 -10.20
N ILE A 25 5.20 39.12 -11.24
CA ILE A 25 5.99 38.90 -12.45
C ILE A 25 5.40 39.71 -13.60
N LYS A 26 5.99 40.88 -13.87
CA LYS A 26 5.54 41.78 -14.94
C LYS A 26 5.86 41.26 -16.35
N ASN A 27 6.91 40.45 -16.49
CA ASN A 27 7.31 39.92 -17.79
C ASN A 27 6.48 38.67 -18.12
N LYS A 28 5.58 38.80 -19.11
CA LYS A 28 4.70 37.72 -19.56
C LYS A 28 5.43 36.45 -19.98
N LYS A 29 6.64 36.56 -20.56
CA LYS A 29 7.43 35.38 -20.95
C LYS A 29 7.92 34.61 -19.71
N ILE A 30 8.37 35.33 -18.69
CA ILE A 30 8.83 34.73 -17.43
C ILE A 30 7.64 34.11 -16.69
N LEU A 31 6.49 34.80 -16.65
CA LEU A 31 5.27 34.29 -16.04
C LEU A 31 4.85 32.94 -16.66
N LEU A 32 4.80 32.84 -17.99
CA LEU A 32 4.44 31.61 -18.69
C LEU A 32 5.41 30.46 -18.39
N VAL A 33 6.72 30.73 -18.32
CA VAL A 33 7.72 29.71 -17.97
C VAL A 33 7.53 29.21 -16.54
N VAL A 34 7.27 30.12 -15.60
CA VAL A 34 7.01 29.77 -14.20
C VAL A 34 5.73 28.93 -14.06
N GLU A 35 4.66 29.31 -14.75
CA GLU A 35 3.41 28.53 -14.76
C GLU A 35 3.62 27.12 -15.34
N ALA A 36 4.32 27.01 -16.47
CA ALA A 36 4.64 25.72 -17.05
C ALA A 36 5.43 24.84 -16.06
N LEU A 37 6.46 25.38 -15.40
CA LEU A 37 7.24 24.67 -14.40
C LEU A 37 6.39 24.19 -13.22
N LEU A 38 5.47 25.03 -12.74
CA LEU A 38 4.55 24.66 -11.65
C LEU A 38 3.60 23.55 -12.06
N ILE A 39 3.05 23.60 -13.27
CA ILE A 39 2.17 22.56 -13.82
C ILE A 39 2.95 21.24 -13.95
N PHE A 40 4.15 21.27 -14.54
CA PHE A 40 5.00 20.08 -14.65
C PHE A 40 5.40 19.52 -13.28
N GLY A 41 5.76 20.39 -12.34
CA GLY A 41 6.07 20.00 -10.97
C GLY A 41 4.88 19.33 -10.28
N LEU A 42 3.67 19.88 -10.45
CA LEU A 42 2.44 19.30 -9.89
C LEU A 42 2.15 17.93 -10.50
N ILE A 43 2.25 17.78 -11.83
CA ILE A 43 2.08 16.49 -12.51
C ILE A 43 3.08 15.46 -11.97
N PHE A 44 4.34 15.86 -11.81
CA PHE A 44 5.39 15.00 -11.28
C PHE A 44 5.10 14.56 -9.84
N VAL A 45 4.68 15.49 -8.96
CA VAL A 45 4.30 15.16 -7.58
C VAL A 45 3.12 14.19 -7.56
N VAL A 46 2.06 14.44 -8.33
CA VAL A 46 0.89 13.56 -8.40
C VAL A 46 1.26 12.17 -8.91
N TYR A 47 2.18 12.08 -9.88
CA TYR A 47 2.70 10.81 -10.37
C TYR A 47 3.47 10.06 -9.27
N GLN A 48 4.38 10.74 -8.56
CA GLN A 48 5.18 10.14 -7.49
C GLN A 48 4.35 9.65 -6.31
N MET A 49 3.23 10.32 -5.99
CA MET A 49 2.29 9.89 -4.93
C MET A 49 1.62 8.53 -5.19
N GLN A 50 1.76 7.96 -6.39
CA GLN A 50 1.27 6.62 -6.70
C GLN A 50 2.22 5.52 -6.21
N PHE A 51 3.47 5.85 -5.93
CA PHE A 51 4.51 4.92 -5.52
C PHE A 51 4.64 4.90 -4.00
N THR A 52 4.83 3.71 -3.44
CA THR A 52 5.01 3.47 -2.01
C THR A 52 5.79 2.17 -1.80
N SER A 53 6.02 1.78 -0.55
CA SER A 53 6.59 0.49 -0.18
C SER A 53 5.70 -0.21 0.84
N PHE A 54 5.88 -1.52 1.00
CA PHE A 54 5.17 -2.27 2.04
C PHE A 54 5.42 -1.68 3.45
N LYS A 55 6.67 -1.35 3.78
CA LYS A 55 7.02 -0.73 5.05
C LYS A 55 6.29 0.59 5.27
N ALA A 56 6.18 1.41 4.23
CA ALA A 56 5.50 2.70 4.31
C ALA A 56 3.98 2.55 4.44
N LEU A 57 3.38 1.52 3.82
CA LEU A 57 1.94 1.26 3.93
C LEU A 57 1.49 0.74 5.29
N TYR A 58 2.37 0.01 5.99
CA TYR A 58 2.05 -0.64 7.27
C TYR A 58 2.95 -0.17 8.41
N SER A 59 3.47 1.06 8.32
CA SER A 59 4.45 1.58 9.28
C SER A 59 3.87 1.73 10.68
N GLU A 60 2.61 2.16 10.78
CA GLU A 60 1.96 2.45 12.06
C GLU A 60 1.43 1.18 12.75
N GLU A 61 1.06 0.18 11.94
CA GLU A 61 0.42 -1.05 12.36
C GLU A 61 1.44 -2.16 12.63
N ILE A 62 2.51 -2.26 11.85
CA ILE A 62 3.45 -3.39 11.92
C ILE A 62 4.86 -2.94 12.32
N PHE A 63 5.36 -1.84 11.76
CA PHE A 63 6.78 -1.45 11.88
C PHE A 63 7.06 -0.36 12.93
N THR A 64 6.12 -0.08 13.84
CA THR A 64 6.36 0.90 14.92
C THR A 64 7.09 0.23 16.10
N ASN A 65 8.04 0.94 16.72
CA ASN A 65 8.87 0.44 17.83
C ASN A 65 8.10 -0.06 19.07
N ASN A 66 6.82 0.26 19.22
CA ASN A 66 5.98 -0.18 20.34
C ASN A 66 4.94 -1.24 19.95
N THR A 67 5.08 -1.82 18.76
CA THR A 67 4.21 -2.88 18.24
C THR A 67 4.95 -4.20 18.16
N VAL A 68 4.30 -5.27 18.63
CA VAL A 68 4.79 -6.65 18.52
C VAL A 68 3.82 -7.43 17.65
N VAL A 69 4.34 -8.21 16.70
CA VAL A 69 3.54 -9.15 15.92
C VAL A 69 3.48 -10.48 16.66
N GLU A 70 2.29 -10.87 17.12
CA GLU A 70 2.10 -12.07 17.94
C GLU A 70 1.81 -13.32 17.11
N GLU A 71 1.02 -13.17 16.05
CA GLU A 71 0.72 -14.27 15.13
C GLU A 71 0.51 -13.77 13.70
N VAL A 72 0.77 -14.67 12.75
CA VAL A 72 0.46 -14.48 11.33
C VAL A 72 -0.44 -15.59 10.87
N ARG A 73 -1.64 -15.21 10.42
CA ARG A 73 -2.58 -16.11 9.77
C ARG A 73 -2.43 -15.98 8.27
N ILE A 74 -2.17 -17.10 7.60
CA ILE A 74 -2.10 -17.18 6.15
C ILE A 74 -3.26 -18.05 5.65
N THR A 75 -4.01 -17.52 4.70
CA THR A 75 -5.11 -18.20 4.02
C THR A 75 -4.76 -18.32 2.55
N GLU A 76 -4.70 -19.53 2.00
CA GLU A 76 -4.66 -19.74 0.56
C GLU A 76 -6.08 -19.86 0.02
N TYR A 77 -6.32 -19.18 -1.10
CA TYR A 77 -7.57 -19.21 -1.81
C TYR A 77 -7.43 -19.96 -3.13
N LYS A 78 -8.52 -20.57 -3.57
CA LYS A 78 -8.69 -21.09 -4.93
C LYS A 78 -9.80 -20.33 -5.66
N PRO A 79 -9.75 -20.26 -7.00
CA PRO A 79 -10.86 -19.69 -7.76
C PRO A 79 -12.11 -20.55 -7.55
N ALA A 80 -13.23 -19.94 -7.17
CA ALA A 80 -14.52 -20.65 -7.10
C ALA A 80 -14.99 -21.02 -8.52
N LYS A 81 -15.76 -22.11 -8.63
CA LYS A 81 -16.29 -22.59 -9.91
C LYS A 81 -17.33 -21.65 -10.51
N ASP A 82 -18.05 -20.90 -9.67
CA ASP A 82 -19.08 -19.96 -10.10
C ASP A 82 -18.82 -18.56 -9.51
N GLN A 83 -18.77 -17.56 -10.39
CA GLN A 83 -18.88 -16.12 -10.11
C GLN A 83 -17.87 -15.50 -9.12
N GLY A 84 -16.62 -15.30 -9.54
CA GLY A 84 -15.72 -14.24 -9.03
C GLY A 84 -15.34 -14.27 -7.54
N LEU A 85 -15.87 -15.22 -6.77
CA LEU A 85 -15.58 -15.43 -5.37
C LEU A 85 -14.37 -16.37 -5.24
N SER A 86 -13.65 -16.23 -4.15
CA SER A 86 -12.50 -17.07 -3.83
C SER A 86 -12.90 -17.99 -2.69
N GLU A 87 -12.71 -19.30 -2.88
CA GLU A 87 -12.92 -20.28 -1.82
C GLU A 87 -11.64 -20.43 -1.01
N ILE A 88 -11.77 -20.58 0.31
CA ILE A 88 -10.62 -20.92 1.15
C ILE A 88 -10.22 -22.34 0.81
N ASP A 89 -8.99 -22.52 0.35
CA ASP A 89 -8.43 -23.85 0.10
C ASP A 89 -7.78 -24.39 1.38
N ARG A 90 -6.95 -23.57 2.03
CA ARG A 90 -6.32 -23.90 3.29
C ARG A 90 -6.00 -22.65 4.11
N GLN A 91 -5.86 -22.83 5.41
CA GLN A 91 -5.50 -21.77 6.34
C GLN A 91 -4.54 -22.31 7.39
N MET A 92 -3.57 -21.50 7.78
CA MET A 92 -2.69 -21.78 8.90
C MET A 92 -2.46 -20.55 9.76
N THR A 93 -2.10 -20.79 11.01
CA THR A 93 -1.67 -19.76 11.97
C THR A 93 -0.24 -20.05 12.41
N ILE A 94 0.63 -19.06 12.28
CA ILE A 94 2.04 -19.10 12.63
C ILE A 94 2.23 -18.24 13.87
N LYS A 95 2.90 -18.78 14.88
CA LYS A 95 3.29 -18.09 16.11
C LYS A 95 4.81 -18.11 16.36
N ASP A 96 5.54 -18.77 15.48
CA ASP A 96 7.00 -18.83 15.54
C ASP A 96 7.57 -17.47 15.13
N THR A 97 8.26 -16.81 16.06
CA THR A 97 8.80 -15.46 15.87
C THR A 97 9.78 -15.39 14.70
N GLN A 98 10.65 -16.39 14.53
CA GLN A 98 11.62 -16.40 13.43
C GLN A 98 10.90 -16.48 12.08
N VAL A 99 9.89 -17.33 11.98
CA VAL A 99 9.10 -17.47 10.75
C VAL A 99 8.32 -16.18 10.45
N ILE A 100 7.78 -15.52 11.47
CA ILE A 100 7.10 -14.23 11.33
C ILE A 100 8.06 -13.16 10.81
N GLU A 101 9.27 -13.09 11.38
CA GLU A 101 10.32 -12.16 10.94
C GLU A 101 10.75 -12.39 9.49
N ASP A 102 10.91 -13.66 9.09
CA ASP A 102 11.25 -14.02 7.71
C ASP A 102 10.15 -13.58 6.73
N ILE A 103 8.87 -13.78 7.08
CA ILE A 103 7.72 -13.29 6.29
C ILE A 103 7.75 -11.77 6.18
N LEU A 104 7.92 -11.07 7.31
CA LEU A 104 7.97 -9.61 7.31
C LEU A 104 9.13 -9.10 6.46
N ASN A 105 10.30 -9.74 6.54
CA ASN A 105 11.49 -9.39 5.78
C ASN A 105 11.28 -9.54 4.27
N ASP A 106 10.66 -10.65 3.84
CA ASP A 106 10.29 -10.90 2.44
C ASP A 106 9.40 -9.77 1.89
N PHE A 107 8.41 -9.31 2.66
CA PHE A 107 7.55 -8.19 2.28
C PHE A 107 8.24 -6.82 2.40
N SER A 108 9.22 -6.70 3.29
CA SER A 108 9.86 -5.45 3.66
C SER A 108 10.56 -4.74 2.49
N GLN A 109 10.91 -5.51 1.45
CA GLN A 109 11.59 -5.05 0.24
C GLN A 109 10.62 -4.75 -0.90
N VAL A 110 9.31 -4.93 -0.72
CA VAL A 110 8.32 -4.76 -1.79
C VAL A 110 8.08 -3.29 -2.07
N GLU A 111 8.24 -2.92 -3.34
CA GLU A 111 7.86 -1.62 -3.90
C GLU A 111 6.53 -1.72 -4.61
N LEU A 112 5.70 -0.70 -4.43
CA LEU A 112 4.29 -0.73 -4.75
C LEU A 112 3.89 0.49 -5.56
N LYS A 113 3.07 0.26 -6.60
CA LYS A 113 2.41 1.32 -7.36
C LYS A 113 0.91 1.14 -7.26
N LYS A 114 0.20 2.21 -6.94
CA LYS A 114 -1.26 2.19 -6.78
C LYS A 114 -1.94 1.86 -8.11
N ASP A 115 -2.69 0.75 -8.13
CA ASP A 115 -3.47 0.31 -9.29
C ASP A 115 -4.96 0.22 -8.88
N ARG A 116 -5.77 1.12 -9.42
CA ARG A 116 -7.19 1.23 -9.05
C ARG A 116 -8.05 0.12 -9.64
N ASP A 117 -7.59 -0.50 -10.73
CA ASP A 117 -8.34 -1.54 -11.45
C ASP A 117 -8.00 -2.93 -10.91
N SER A 118 -6.95 -3.04 -10.09
CA SER A 118 -6.51 -4.29 -9.46
C SER A 118 -7.51 -4.90 -8.48
N ALA A 119 -8.54 -4.18 -8.03
CA ALA A 119 -9.48 -4.63 -6.99
C ALA A 119 -10.14 -5.98 -7.33
N THR A 120 -10.41 -6.23 -8.61
CA THR A 120 -11.07 -7.45 -9.11
C THR A 120 -10.13 -8.61 -9.37
N LEU A 121 -8.81 -8.39 -9.35
CA LEU A 121 -7.83 -9.45 -9.61
C LEU A 121 -7.87 -10.51 -8.51
N PHE A 122 -7.73 -11.77 -8.89
CA PHE A 122 -7.63 -12.87 -7.94
C PHE A 122 -6.33 -12.78 -7.14
N LYS A 123 -6.42 -12.81 -5.81
CA LYS A 123 -5.26 -12.86 -4.91
C LYS A 123 -5.20 -14.23 -4.24
N GLN A 124 -4.10 -14.94 -4.47
CA GLN A 124 -3.91 -16.31 -4.03
C GLN A 124 -3.83 -16.43 -2.50
N PHE A 125 -3.22 -15.44 -1.83
CA PHE A 125 -3.02 -15.50 -0.39
C PHE A 125 -3.71 -14.32 0.32
N GLY A 126 -4.23 -14.58 1.51
CA GLY A 126 -4.59 -13.59 2.52
C GLY A 126 -3.63 -13.71 3.68
N VAL A 127 -2.97 -12.61 4.06
CA VAL A 127 -2.05 -12.54 5.19
C VAL A 127 -2.64 -11.60 6.22
N ARG A 128 -2.74 -12.05 7.46
CA ARG A 128 -3.29 -11.26 8.57
C ARG A 128 -2.39 -11.39 9.79
N PHE A 129 -1.94 -10.26 10.30
CA PHE A 129 -1.09 -10.12 11.47
C PHE A 129 -1.97 -9.78 12.67
N LEU A 130 -1.80 -10.48 13.79
CA LEU A 130 -2.23 -9.98 15.09
C LEU A 130 -1.09 -9.14 15.65
N THR A 131 -1.36 -7.87 15.84
CA THR A 131 -0.37 -6.92 16.35
C THR A 131 -0.83 -6.38 17.69
N THR A 132 0.05 -6.37 18.68
CA THR A 132 -0.20 -5.78 19.99
C THR A 132 0.69 -4.56 20.17
N LYS A 133 0.06 -3.40 20.40
CA LYS A 133 0.71 -2.11 20.58
C LYS A 133 0.57 -1.63 22.01
N LYS A 134 1.67 -1.20 22.63
CA LYS A 134 1.64 -0.55 23.95
C LYS A 134 1.20 0.92 23.79
N VAL A 135 0.03 1.26 24.35
CA VAL A 135 -0.57 2.61 24.25
C VAL A 135 -0.35 3.43 25.51
N LYS A 136 -0.31 2.78 26.68
CA LYS A 136 0.09 3.36 27.98
C LYS A 136 0.80 2.29 28.81
N GLU A 137 1.30 2.66 29.99
CA GLU A 137 2.14 1.81 30.85
C GLU A 137 1.52 0.41 31.11
N ASP A 138 0.21 0.36 31.33
CA ASP A 138 -0.57 -0.88 31.58
C ASP A 138 -1.67 -1.15 30.53
N TYR A 139 -1.67 -0.44 29.40
CA TYR A 139 -2.70 -0.60 28.36
C TYR A 139 -2.09 -1.02 27.04
N HIS A 140 -2.54 -2.18 26.57
CA HIS A 140 -2.20 -2.77 25.28
C HIS A 140 -3.43 -2.80 24.39
N LEU A 141 -3.25 -2.47 23.11
CA LEU A 141 -4.27 -2.60 22.08
C LEU A 141 -3.83 -3.66 21.10
N SER A 142 -4.65 -4.70 20.93
CA SER A 142 -4.42 -5.74 19.93
C SER A 142 -5.39 -5.53 18.77
N ASP A 143 -4.87 -5.60 17.54
CA ASP A 143 -5.66 -5.47 16.32
C ASP A 143 -5.19 -6.45 15.25
N TYR A 144 -6.08 -6.76 14.31
CA TYR A 144 -5.78 -7.60 13.15
C TYR A 144 -5.62 -6.75 11.91
N GLN A 145 -4.38 -6.58 11.46
CA GLN A 145 -4.09 -5.96 10.17
C GLN A 145 -3.86 -7.03 9.12
N GLY A 146 -4.47 -6.91 7.94
CA GLY A 146 -4.25 -7.88 6.87
C GLY A 146 -4.33 -7.31 5.48
N PHE A 147 -3.86 -8.10 4.53
CA PHE A 147 -3.89 -7.81 3.11
C PHE A 147 -4.03 -9.10 2.30
N ARG A 148 -4.40 -8.93 1.04
CA ARG A 148 -4.39 -10.02 0.06
C ARG A 148 -3.24 -9.84 -0.90
N VAL A 149 -2.59 -10.91 -1.31
CA VAL A 149 -1.40 -10.87 -2.15
C VAL A 149 -1.38 -12.01 -3.18
N ASN A 150 -0.78 -11.74 -4.32
CA ASN A 150 -0.31 -12.72 -5.29
C ASN A 150 1.06 -12.28 -5.82
N LYS A 151 1.61 -12.99 -6.80
CA LYS A 151 2.92 -12.69 -7.39
C LYS A 151 3.09 -11.23 -7.88
N ASN A 152 2.03 -10.57 -8.31
CA ASN A 152 2.10 -9.28 -8.99
C ASN A 152 1.42 -8.14 -8.20
N TYR A 153 0.66 -8.46 -7.14
CA TYR A 153 -0.21 -7.50 -6.48
C TYR A 153 -0.28 -7.72 -4.97
N LEU A 154 -0.30 -6.61 -4.24
CA LEU A 154 -0.61 -6.52 -2.81
C LEU A 154 -1.80 -5.57 -2.61
N GLY A 155 -2.95 -6.12 -2.24
CA GLY A 155 -4.19 -5.36 -2.06
C GLY A 155 -4.63 -4.70 -3.36
N THR A 156 -4.54 -3.36 -3.39
CA THR A 156 -4.83 -2.51 -4.56
C THR A 156 -3.57 -1.88 -5.17
N TYR A 157 -2.40 -2.50 -4.92
CA TYR A 157 -1.12 -2.04 -5.42
C TYR A 157 -0.47 -3.12 -6.28
N GLU A 158 0.04 -2.72 -7.43
CA GLU A 158 0.94 -3.50 -8.27
C GLU A 158 2.32 -3.55 -7.61
N ILE A 159 2.95 -4.73 -7.61
CA ILE A 159 4.32 -4.93 -7.16
C ILE A 159 5.22 -4.64 -8.35
N ILE A 160 6.06 -3.61 -8.24
CA ILE A 160 6.84 -3.09 -9.37
C ILE A 160 8.31 -3.52 -9.38
N ASN A 161 8.77 -4.20 -8.33
CA ASN A 161 10.13 -4.70 -8.22
C ASN A 161 10.18 -6.23 -8.20
N GLU A 162 11.33 -6.80 -8.58
CA GLU A 162 11.54 -8.25 -8.73
C GLU A 162 11.79 -8.97 -7.38
N THR A 163 11.06 -8.60 -6.33
CA THR A 163 11.22 -9.19 -4.99
C THR A 163 10.42 -10.48 -4.86
N ASN A 164 11.05 -11.55 -4.38
CA ASN A 164 10.39 -12.83 -4.08
C ASN A 164 9.69 -12.80 -2.70
N HIS A 165 8.67 -11.95 -2.58
CA HIS A 165 7.94 -11.69 -1.34
C HIS A 165 7.07 -12.85 -0.85
N LEU A 166 6.85 -13.88 -1.69
CA LEU A 166 6.09 -15.08 -1.31
C LEU A 166 6.97 -16.27 -0.90
N LYS A 167 8.30 -16.11 -0.93
CA LYS A 167 9.26 -17.21 -0.70
C LYS A 167 8.97 -17.97 0.59
N THR A 168 8.88 -17.26 1.71
CA THR A 168 8.67 -17.89 3.02
C THR A 168 7.28 -18.50 3.11
N ILE A 169 6.24 -17.81 2.62
CA ILE A 169 4.86 -18.32 2.60
C ILE A 169 4.77 -19.64 1.84
N LEU A 170 5.33 -19.69 0.62
CA LEU A 170 5.30 -20.88 -0.22
C LEU A 170 6.06 -22.06 0.43
N SER A 171 7.25 -21.79 0.97
CA SER A 171 8.06 -22.79 1.67
C SER A 171 7.32 -23.45 2.84
N ILE A 172 6.58 -22.67 3.63
CA ILE A 172 5.80 -23.18 4.76
C ILE A 172 4.59 -23.98 4.27
N MET A 173 3.89 -23.45 3.27
CA MET A 173 2.70 -24.07 2.71
C MET A 173 3.01 -25.41 2.03
N GLU A 174 4.17 -25.56 1.40
CA GLU A 174 4.63 -26.83 0.82
C GLU A 174 4.95 -27.88 1.89
N LYS A 175 5.55 -27.48 3.01
CA LYS A 175 5.90 -28.40 4.11
C LYS A 175 4.70 -28.94 4.88
N THR A 176 3.56 -28.27 4.79
CA THR A 176 2.32 -28.61 5.52
C THR A 176 1.31 -29.33 4.61
N LYS A 177 1.74 -29.75 3.41
CA LYS A 177 0.95 -30.55 2.47
C LYS A 177 1.15 -32.04 2.72
#